data_AF-A0A972TBD6-F1
#
_entry.id   AF-A0A972TBD6-F1
#
_cell.length_a   1.000
_cell.length_b   1.000
_cell.length_c   1.000
_cell.angle_alpha   90.00
_cell.angle_beta   90.00
_cell.angle_gamma   90.00
#
_symmetry.space_group_name_H-M   'P 1'
#
loop_
_entity.id
_entity.type
_entity.pdbx_description
1 polymer ?
#
loop_
_entity_poly.entity_id
_entity_poly.type
_entity_poly.pdbx_seq_one_letter_code
_entity_poly.pdbx_strand_id
1 'polypeptide(L)'
;MKELGYSSIYITDEFTEDIETTELIGPAIRQQANFMVFEMCQRQDLLKDNKKVENLRQLARDMVVEILYRCKDVTIDFPEIKTFENYLYLHSVNVAVLGVLIGFKLGLKDKMLEDFAVGALLHDIGKLELPQEVLNKNGPLTDKEFDLVKKHPRNGFNLLVSSSFIAPRSYTIALQHHESYDGVGYPSGRKAGEIHIFSRIASIVDIFDALTSDRPYKPRWSFHKSISYLQSIKNRFDTEVFGNFLNVVPTFPVGTEVKLSTGEIGIVFAYNFPNIQEPQIRILKDNKGRNLPKEEFYEVNIAENPALIIEYALD
;
A
#
# COMPACT_ATOMS: atom_id res chain seq x y z
N MET A 1 -16.81 -18.35 8.14
CA MET A 1 -15.60 -17.50 8.02
C MET A 1 -15.62 -16.69 6.73
N LYS A 2 -15.40 -17.27 5.54
CA LYS A 2 -15.64 -16.57 4.24
C LYS A 2 -17.07 -16.06 4.09
N GLU A 3 -18.05 -16.79 4.61
CA GLU A 3 -19.48 -16.39 4.64
C GLU A 3 -19.78 -15.18 5.53
N LEU A 4 -18.85 -14.77 6.40
CA LEU A 4 -18.97 -13.58 7.26
C LEU A 4 -18.18 -12.38 6.72
N GLY A 5 -17.58 -12.49 5.53
CA GLY A 5 -16.89 -11.38 4.86
C GLY A 5 -15.45 -11.10 5.32
N TYR A 6 -14.88 -11.93 6.22
CA TYR A 6 -13.49 -11.81 6.66
C TYR A 6 -12.55 -12.63 5.75
N SER A 7 -11.52 -12.00 5.20
CA SER A 7 -10.53 -12.62 4.30
C SER A 7 -9.44 -13.42 5.03
N SER A 8 -9.18 -13.07 6.29
CA SER A 8 -8.21 -13.69 7.18
C SER A 8 -8.40 -13.14 8.60
N ILE A 9 -7.93 -13.88 9.59
CA ILE A 9 -7.98 -13.53 11.02
C ILE A 9 -6.57 -13.74 11.54
N TYR A 10 -6.01 -12.73 12.23
CA TYR A 10 -4.92 -12.96 13.16
C TYR A 10 -5.48 -13.80 14.31
N ILE A 11 -5.15 -15.09 14.31
CA ILE A 11 -5.37 -15.91 15.50
C ILE A 11 -4.22 -15.54 16.41
N THR A 12 -4.48 -14.79 17.48
CA THR A 12 -3.60 -14.82 18.66
C THR A 12 -3.62 -16.25 19.15
N ASP A 13 -2.63 -17.01 18.74
CA ASP A 13 -2.34 -18.33 19.23
C ASP A 13 -1.12 -18.27 20.16
N GLU A 14 -0.85 -19.38 20.82
CA GLU A 14 0.26 -19.51 21.76
C GLU A 14 1.66 -19.22 21.16
N PHE A 15 1.76 -18.99 19.84
CA PHE A 15 2.97 -18.71 19.06
C PHE A 15 3.14 -17.22 18.71
N THR A 16 2.07 -16.43 18.80
CA THR A 16 1.98 -15.04 18.31
C THR A 16 1.44 -14.04 19.35
N GLU A 17 1.20 -14.48 20.59
CA GLU A 17 0.70 -13.64 21.68
C GLU A 17 1.56 -12.39 21.99
N ASP A 18 2.86 -12.43 21.68
CA ASP A 18 3.81 -11.34 21.91
C ASP A 18 4.01 -10.41 20.70
N ILE A 19 3.30 -10.65 19.60
CA ILE A 19 3.40 -9.87 18.37
C ILE A 19 2.45 -8.67 18.43
N GLU A 20 3.01 -7.45 18.55
CA GLU A 20 2.26 -6.21 18.42
C GLU A 20 2.24 -5.73 16.97
N THR A 21 1.04 -5.59 16.38
CA THR A 21 0.88 -4.94 15.06
C THR A 21 0.57 -3.45 15.24
N THR A 22 1.23 -2.59 14.49
CA THR A 22 0.99 -1.14 14.59
C THR A 22 0.25 -0.57 13.37
N GLU A 23 -0.98 -0.12 13.58
CA GLU A 23 -1.67 0.73 12.59
C GLU A 23 -1.07 2.14 12.55
N LEU A 24 -0.71 2.61 11.35
CA LEU A 24 -0.22 3.98 11.13
C LEU A 24 -1.29 5.07 11.29
N ILE A 25 -2.56 4.73 11.13
CA ILE A 25 -3.69 5.64 11.39
C ILE A 25 -4.75 4.88 12.16
N GLY A 26 -5.40 5.54 13.12
CA GLY A 26 -6.43 4.92 13.94
C GLY A 26 -7.71 4.62 13.15
N PRO A 27 -8.55 3.69 13.64
CA PRO A 27 -9.78 3.27 12.96
C PRO A 27 -10.74 4.43 12.65
N ALA A 28 -10.81 5.44 13.52
CA ALA A 28 -11.66 6.60 13.34
C ALA A 28 -11.23 7.46 12.13
N ILE A 29 -9.94 7.79 12.02
CA ILE A 29 -9.41 8.56 10.88
C ILE A 29 -9.56 7.74 9.59
N ARG A 30 -9.27 6.44 9.64
CA ARG A 30 -9.45 5.53 8.49
C ARG A 30 -10.89 5.51 8.00
N GLN A 31 -11.86 5.37 8.91
CA GLN A 31 -13.28 5.36 8.55
C GLN A 31 -13.71 6.70 7.94
N GLN A 32 -13.29 7.81 8.53
CA GLN A 32 -13.56 9.15 7.99
C GLN A 32 -12.97 9.33 6.59
N ALA A 33 -11.75 8.85 6.37
CA ALA A 33 -11.09 8.93 5.07
C ALA A 33 -11.80 8.09 4.01
N ASN A 34 -12.15 6.84 4.32
CA ASN A 34 -12.93 6.00 3.42
C ASN A 34 -14.27 6.65 3.05
N PHE A 35 -14.98 7.20 4.03
CA PHE A 35 -16.25 7.88 3.80
C PHE A 35 -16.10 9.15 2.96
N MET A 36 -15.07 9.96 3.22
CA MET A 36 -14.80 11.18 2.46
C MET A 36 -14.48 10.86 0.99
N VAL A 37 -13.61 9.87 0.75
CA VAL A 37 -13.29 9.43 -0.62
C VAL A 37 -14.55 8.88 -1.30
N PHE A 38 -15.35 8.07 -0.61
CA PHE A 38 -16.64 7.59 -1.12
C PHE A 38 -17.55 8.74 -1.55
N GLU A 39 -17.83 9.72 -0.67
CA GLU A 39 -18.70 10.84 -0.98
C GLU A 39 -18.20 11.63 -2.21
N MET A 40 -16.90 11.94 -2.23
CA MET A 40 -16.29 12.74 -3.30
C MET A 40 -16.25 11.97 -4.63
N CYS A 41 -16.11 10.65 -4.58
CA CYS A 41 -16.27 9.79 -5.74
C CYS A 41 -17.73 9.76 -6.22
N GLN A 42 -18.74 9.70 -5.34
CA GLN A 42 -20.13 9.68 -5.82
C GLN A 42 -20.62 11.02 -6.38
N ARG A 43 -19.97 12.14 -6.04
CA ARG A 43 -20.48 13.48 -6.31
C ARG A 43 -19.41 14.47 -6.71
N GLN A 44 -19.28 14.69 -8.02
CA GLN A 44 -18.32 15.65 -8.60
C GLN A 44 -18.55 17.10 -8.14
N ASP A 45 -19.78 17.47 -7.78
CA ASP A 45 -20.08 18.82 -7.31
C ASP A 45 -19.40 19.15 -5.98
N LEU A 46 -19.06 18.14 -5.17
CA LEU A 46 -18.34 18.34 -3.90
C LEU A 46 -16.91 18.85 -4.10
N LEU A 47 -16.31 18.65 -5.28
CA LEU A 47 -14.99 19.23 -5.60
C LEU A 47 -15.02 20.76 -5.75
N LYS A 48 -16.22 21.32 -5.99
CA LYS A 48 -16.47 22.76 -6.08
C LYS A 48 -16.98 23.35 -4.77
N ASP A 49 -17.32 22.51 -3.80
CA ASP A 49 -17.69 22.94 -2.45
C ASP A 49 -16.41 23.17 -1.63
N ASN A 50 -16.07 24.45 -1.45
CA ASN A 50 -14.89 24.87 -0.69
C ASN A 50 -14.85 24.28 0.72
N LYS A 51 -16.00 24.12 1.39
CA LYS A 51 -16.05 23.57 2.74
C LYS A 51 -15.72 22.09 2.74
N LYS A 52 -16.22 21.34 1.76
CA LYS A 52 -15.91 19.91 1.60
C LYS A 52 -14.44 19.68 1.26
N VAL A 53 -13.87 20.49 0.37
CA VAL A 53 -12.43 20.41 0.04
C VAL A 53 -11.55 20.79 1.22
N GLU A 54 -11.94 21.79 2.02
CA GLU A 54 -11.21 22.12 3.25
C GLU A 54 -11.29 21.00 4.29
N ASN A 55 -12.46 20.34 4.45
CA ASN A 55 -12.59 19.16 5.31
C ASN A 55 -11.68 18.02 4.87
N LEU A 56 -11.55 17.76 3.56
CA LEU A 56 -10.61 16.77 3.03
C LEU A 56 -9.17 17.14 3.39
N ARG A 57 -8.80 18.42 3.25
CA ARG A 57 -7.45 18.89 3.60
C ARG A 57 -7.16 18.77 5.09
N GLN A 58 -8.14 19.06 5.94
CA GLN A 58 -8.02 18.88 7.38
C GLN A 58 -7.84 17.40 7.74
N LEU A 59 -8.66 16.52 7.15
CA LEU A 59 -8.51 15.08 7.32
C LEU A 59 -7.12 14.59 6.86
N ALA A 60 -6.64 15.07 5.71
CA ALA A 60 -5.31 14.74 5.22
C ALA A 60 -4.21 15.20 6.18
N ARG A 61 -4.37 16.38 6.81
CA ARG A 61 -3.47 16.84 7.88
C ARG A 61 -3.52 15.92 9.09
N ASP A 62 -4.71 15.54 9.54
CA ASP A 62 -4.87 14.68 10.71
C ASP A 62 -4.24 13.30 10.47
N MET A 63 -4.41 12.74 9.26
CA MET A 63 -3.71 11.54 8.81
C MET A 63 -2.19 11.70 8.88
N VAL A 64 -1.64 12.79 8.32
CA VAL A 64 -0.18 13.04 8.35
C VAL A 64 0.32 13.15 9.78
N VAL A 65 -0.36 13.90 10.65
CA VAL A 65 0.03 14.04 12.06
C VAL A 65 0.05 12.67 12.76
N GLU A 66 -0.98 11.85 12.56
CA GLU A 66 -1.05 10.53 13.19
C GLU A 66 0.03 9.58 12.65
N ILE A 67 0.23 9.55 11.32
CA ILE A 67 1.31 8.76 10.69
C ILE A 67 2.66 9.16 11.26
N LEU A 68 2.96 10.47 11.34
CA LEU A 68 4.25 10.95 11.84
C LEU A 68 4.43 10.73 13.35
N TYR A 69 3.35 10.78 14.12
CA TYR A 69 3.38 10.47 15.55
C TYR A 69 3.69 8.99 15.78
N ARG A 70 3.09 8.11 14.97
CA ARG A 70 3.22 6.66 15.09
C ARG A 70 4.42 6.08 14.34
N CYS A 71 5.02 6.80 13.39
CA CYS A 71 6.17 6.30 12.62
C CYS A 71 7.51 6.35 13.37
N LYS A 72 7.53 6.81 14.62
CA LYS A 72 8.69 6.68 15.51
C LYS A 72 8.83 5.20 15.86
N ASP A 73 9.74 4.52 15.17
CA ASP A 73 10.14 3.13 15.37
C ASP A 73 9.22 2.04 14.79
N VAL A 74 8.40 2.38 13.78
CA VAL A 74 7.38 1.45 13.25
C VAL A 74 7.62 1.08 11.78
N THR A 75 7.77 -0.22 11.53
CA THR A 75 7.45 -0.91 10.27
C THR A 75 5.93 -0.94 10.08
N ILE A 76 5.45 -0.77 8.84
CA ILE A 76 4.02 -0.92 8.58
C ILE A 76 3.68 -2.40 8.65
N ASP A 77 3.12 -2.83 9.77
CA ASP A 77 2.24 -3.98 9.76
C ASP A 77 0.93 -3.51 9.14
N PHE A 78 0.46 -4.22 8.12
CA PHE A 78 -0.87 -4.02 7.56
C PHE A 78 -1.84 -4.92 8.33
N PRO A 79 -2.48 -4.48 9.42
CA PRO A 79 -3.50 -5.29 10.05
C PRO A 79 -4.61 -5.54 9.05
N GLU A 80 -4.92 -6.82 8.93
CA GLU A 80 -5.92 -7.35 8.03
C GLU A 80 -7.31 -7.05 8.58
N ILE A 81 -7.83 -5.86 8.31
CA ILE A 81 -9.25 -5.60 8.45
C ILE A 81 -9.81 -5.34 7.06
N LYS A 82 -10.31 -6.40 6.42
CA LYS A 82 -11.04 -6.34 5.15
C LYS A 82 -12.48 -6.79 5.38
N THR A 83 -13.39 -5.83 5.35
CA THR A 83 -14.80 -6.09 5.02
C THR A 83 -14.98 -5.95 3.51
N PHE A 84 -15.82 -6.80 2.93
CA PHE A 84 -16.03 -6.94 1.48
C PHE A 84 -16.64 -5.71 0.78
N GLU A 85 -17.01 -4.67 1.52
CA GLU A 85 -17.71 -3.51 0.98
C GLU A 85 -16.75 -2.33 0.75
N ASN A 86 -16.50 -2.06 -0.54
CA ASN A 86 -15.77 -0.93 -1.12
C ASN A 86 -14.23 -0.95 -1.10
N TYR A 87 -13.64 -1.94 -1.78
CA TYR A 87 -12.19 -2.05 -2.02
C TYR A 87 -11.54 -0.79 -2.63
N LEU A 88 -12.25 -0.02 -3.46
CA LEU A 88 -11.68 1.16 -4.15
C LEU A 88 -11.32 2.30 -3.18
N TYR A 89 -12.08 2.49 -2.10
CA TYR A 89 -11.81 3.57 -1.15
C TYR A 89 -10.75 3.15 -0.13
N LEU A 90 -10.79 1.88 0.29
CA LEU A 90 -9.71 1.27 1.07
C LEU A 90 -8.38 1.41 0.35
N HIS A 91 -8.37 1.17 -0.96
CA HIS A 91 -7.22 1.35 -1.83
C HIS A 91 -6.68 2.79 -1.77
N SER A 92 -7.49 3.81 -2.04
CA SER A 92 -7.05 5.22 -1.98
C SER A 92 -6.48 5.61 -0.61
N VAL A 93 -7.08 5.13 0.48
CA VAL A 93 -6.59 5.39 1.84
C VAL A 93 -5.27 4.69 2.10
N ASN A 94 -5.12 3.42 1.70
CA ASN A 94 -3.86 2.70 1.82
C ASN A 94 -2.73 3.36 1.01
N VAL A 95 -3.04 3.80 -0.22
CA VAL A 95 -2.09 4.52 -1.06
C VAL A 95 -1.64 5.82 -0.40
N ALA A 96 -2.57 6.57 0.18
CA ALA A 96 -2.25 7.78 0.93
C ALA A 96 -1.37 7.50 2.15
N VAL A 97 -1.72 6.51 2.98
CA VAL A 97 -0.99 6.18 4.22
C VAL A 97 0.45 5.76 3.93
N LEU A 98 0.63 4.76 3.05
CA LEU A 98 1.96 4.25 2.73
C LEU A 98 2.79 5.30 1.97
N GLY A 99 2.16 6.04 1.05
CA GLY A 99 2.85 7.10 0.31
C GLY A 99 3.28 8.29 1.18
N VAL A 100 2.50 8.66 2.20
CA VAL A 100 2.92 9.67 3.20
C VAL A 100 4.16 9.19 3.96
N LEU A 101 4.19 7.93 4.40
CA LEU A 101 5.36 7.40 5.11
C LEU A 101 6.62 7.43 4.23
N ILE A 102 6.50 6.96 2.98
CA ILE A 102 7.61 7.00 2.02
C ILE A 102 8.06 8.44 1.76
N GLY A 103 7.11 9.35 1.56
CA GLY A 103 7.37 10.77 1.40
C GLY A 103 8.12 11.38 2.58
N PHE A 104 7.77 10.98 3.81
CA PHE A 104 8.45 11.43 5.02
C PHE A 104 9.89 10.93 5.07
N LYS A 105 10.13 9.64 4.73
CA LYS A 105 11.48 9.07 4.65
C LYS A 105 12.34 9.73 3.56
N LEU A 106 11.72 10.19 2.47
CA LEU A 106 12.35 11.00 1.42
C LEU A 106 12.58 12.47 1.82
N GLY A 107 12.21 12.88 3.04
CA GLY A 107 12.42 14.24 3.54
C GLY A 107 11.40 15.27 3.06
N LEU A 108 10.23 14.84 2.56
CA LEU A 108 9.13 15.75 2.27
C LEU A 108 8.64 16.43 3.56
N LYS A 109 8.47 17.75 3.51
CA LYS A 109 7.99 18.55 4.65
C LYS A 109 6.48 18.36 4.85
N ASP A 110 5.98 18.67 6.04
CA ASP A 110 4.58 18.51 6.46
C ASP A 110 3.58 19.01 5.40
N LYS A 111 3.77 20.24 4.87
CA LYS A 111 2.86 20.80 3.85
C LYS A 111 2.91 20.07 2.50
N MET A 112 4.01 19.39 2.19
CA MET A 112 4.10 18.52 1.02
C MET A 112 3.44 17.16 1.30
N LEU A 113 3.58 16.62 2.50
CA LEU A 113 2.91 15.39 2.93
C LEU A 113 1.38 15.54 2.95
N GLU A 114 0.86 16.65 3.48
CA GLU A 114 -0.56 16.99 3.43
C GLU A 114 -1.09 16.99 1.99
N ASP A 115 -0.37 17.67 1.09
CA ASP A 115 -0.78 17.80 -0.30
C ASP A 115 -0.63 16.48 -1.07
N PHE A 116 0.37 15.66 -0.72
CA PHE A 116 0.50 14.30 -1.22
C PHE A 116 -0.71 13.46 -0.78
N ALA A 117 -1.08 13.49 0.51
CA ALA A 117 -2.20 12.74 1.05
C ALA A 117 -3.51 13.10 0.34
N VAL A 118 -3.80 14.39 0.13
CA VAL A 118 -4.96 14.84 -0.67
C VAL A 118 -4.93 14.26 -2.09
N GLY A 119 -3.78 14.35 -2.77
CA GLY A 119 -3.65 13.85 -4.14
C GLY A 119 -3.78 12.32 -4.24
N ALA A 120 -3.24 11.60 -3.26
CA ALA A 120 -3.31 10.14 -3.18
C ALA A 120 -4.73 9.66 -2.86
N LEU A 121 -5.46 10.34 -1.96
CA LEU A 121 -6.86 10.02 -1.69
C LEU A 121 -7.76 10.18 -2.93
N LEU A 122 -7.42 11.12 -3.81
CA LEU A 122 -8.20 11.47 -5.01
C LEU A 122 -7.58 10.97 -6.33
N HIS A 123 -6.50 10.18 -6.30
CA HIS A 123 -5.73 9.84 -7.51
C HIS A 123 -6.60 9.17 -8.60
N ASP A 124 -7.57 8.38 -8.15
CA ASP A 124 -8.47 7.58 -8.95
C ASP A 124 -9.82 8.25 -9.27
N ILE A 125 -10.04 9.51 -8.86
CA ILE A 125 -11.34 10.19 -8.99
C ILE A 125 -11.82 10.32 -10.44
N GLY A 126 -10.91 10.20 -11.42
CA GLY A 126 -11.30 10.18 -12.82
C GLY A 126 -12.07 8.94 -13.26
N LYS A 127 -12.10 7.87 -12.44
CA LYS A 127 -12.88 6.65 -12.71
C LYS A 127 -14.39 6.90 -12.75
N LEU A 128 -14.85 8.04 -12.21
CA LEU A 128 -16.26 8.47 -12.27
C LEU A 128 -16.75 8.77 -13.68
N GLU A 129 -15.84 9.09 -14.58
CA GLU A 129 -16.14 9.34 -15.99
C GLU A 129 -16.18 8.04 -16.81
N LEU A 130 -15.97 6.88 -16.19
CA LEU A 130 -16.05 5.59 -16.86
C LEU A 130 -17.50 5.10 -16.92
N PRO A 131 -17.89 4.40 -18.01
CA PRO A 131 -19.18 3.71 -18.05
C PRO A 131 -19.33 2.72 -16.89
N GLN A 132 -20.53 2.62 -16.31
CA GLN A 132 -20.79 1.77 -15.15
C GLN A 132 -20.55 0.28 -15.45
N GLU A 133 -20.74 -0.15 -16.70
CA GLU A 133 -20.47 -1.51 -17.15
C GLU A 133 -18.98 -1.86 -17.14
N VAL A 134 -18.12 -0.86 -17.37
CA VAL A 134 -16.65 -1.01 -17.30
C VAL A 134 -16.18 -0.94 -15.86
N LEU A 135 -16.70 0.03 -15.09
CA LEU A 135 -16.31 0.25 -13.70
C LEU A 135 -16.68 -0.93 -12.80
N ASN A 136 -17.88 -1.48 -12.96
CA ASN A 136 -18.39 -2.59 -12.16
C ASN A 136 -18.17 -3.96 -12.84
N LYS A 137 -17.28 -4.03 -13.84
CA LYS A 137 -17.10 -5.26 -14.61
C LYS A 137 -16.57 -6.38 -13.72
N ASN A 138 -17.29 -7.48 -13.77
CA ASN A 138 -16.99 -8.67 -13.02
C ASN A 138 -16.12 -9.65 -13.83
N GLY A 139 -14.85 -9.29 -14.09
CA GLY A 139 -13.92 -10.09 -14.89
C GLY A 139 -12.84 -9.27 -15.59
N PRO A 140 -12.02 -9.87 -16.48
CA PRO A 140 -11.00 -9.14 -17.22
C PRO A 140 -11.62 -8.10 -18.18
N LEU A 141 -10.94 -6.97 -18.30
CA LEU A 141 -11.25 -5.95 -19.29
C LEU A 141 -10.72 -6.41 -20.66
N THR A 142 -11.50 -6.14 -21.70
CA THR A 142 -11.04 -6.17 -23.10
C THR A 142 -10.11 -5.00 -23.37
N ASP A 143 -9.31 -5.06 -24.43
CA ASP A 143 -8.40 -3.97 -24.81
C ASP A 143 -9.13 -2.63 -24.97
N LYS A 144 -10.33 -2.64 -25.56
CA LYS A 144 -11.15 -1.43 -25.74
C LYS A 144 -11.64 -0.85 -24.41
N GLU A 145 -12.07 -1.70 -23.48
CA GLU A 145 -12.48 -1.25 -22.15
C GLU A 145 -11.28 -0.74 -21.35
N PHE A 146 -10.12 -1.39 -21.50
CA PHE A 146 -8.88 -0.94 -20.89
C PHE A 146 -8.43 0.42 -21.45
N ASP A 147 -8.60 0.68 -22.74
CA ASP A 147 -8.34 1.99 -23.34
C ASP A 147 -9.30 3.09 -22.82
N LEU A 148 -10.51 2.74 -22.37
CA LEU A 148 -11.36 3.66 -21.63
C LEU A 148 -10.80 3.93 -20.23
N VAL A 149 -10.39 2.88 -19.51
CA VAL A 149 -9.76 3.02 -18.19
C VAL A 149 -8.53 3.91 -18.26
N LYS A 150 -7.68 3.81 -19.29
CA LYS A 150 -6.49 4.67 -19.47
C LYS A 150 -6.79 6.17 -19.54
N LYS A 151 -8.05 6.58 -19.72
CA LYS A 151 -8.46 7.99 -19.73
C LYS A 151 -8.66 8.58 -18.34
N HIS A 152 -8.87 7.74 -17.32
CA HIS A 152 -9.17 8.21 -15.97
C HIS A 152 -8.09 9.14 -15.37
N PRO A 153 -6.77 9.00 -15.65
CA PRO A 153 -5.79 9.93 -15.10
C PRO A 153 -6.02 11.36 -15.60
N ARG A 154 -6.31 11.51 -16.90
CA ARG A 154 -6.59 12.81 -17.51
C ARG A 154 -7.93 13.38 -17.03
N ASN A 155 -8.94 12.53 -16.90
CA ASN A 155 -10.25 12.92 -16.38
C ASN A 155 -10.15 13.42 -14.94
N GLY A 156 -9.46 12.66 -14.07
CA GLY A 156 -9.21 13.04 -12.68
C GLY A 156 -8.47 14.37 -12.57
N PHE A 157 -7.41 14.55 -13.35
CA PHE A 157 -6.71 15.84 -13.43
C PHE A 157 -7.64 17.00 -13.81
N ASN A 158 -8.47 16.83 -14.84
CA ASN A 158 -9.39 17.87 -15.28
C ASN A 158 -10.47 18.19 -14.23
N LEU A 159 -10.94 17.19 -13.49
CA LEU A 159 -11.88 17.40 -12.38
C LEU A 159 -11.23 18.21 -11.26
N LEU A 160 -10.01 17.83 -10.86
CA LEU A 160 -9.32 18.42 -9.72
C LEU A 160 -8.77 19.83 -9.99
N VAL A 161 -8.34 20.14 -11.23
CA VAL A 161 -7.79 21.46 -11.58
C VAL A 161 -8.84 22.57 -11.47
N SER A 162 -10.13 22.21 -11.52
CA SER A 162 -11.24 23.15 -11.36
C SER A 162 -11.44 23.60 -9.90
N SER A 163 -10.82 22.93 -8.94
CA SER A 163 -10.89 23.27 -7.52
C SER A 163 -9.75 24.21 -7.12
N SER A 164 -10.08 25.41 -6.64
CA SER A 164 -9.08 26.41 -6.21
C SER A 164 -8.35 26.06 -4.91
N PHE A 165 -8.85 25.08 -4.15
CA PHE A 165 -8.31 24.70 -2.84
C PHE A 165 -7.37 23.49 -2.90
N ILE A 166 -7.30 22.79 -4.03
CA ILE A 166 -6.41 21.64 -4.24
C ILE A 166 -5.11 22.13 -4.84
N ALA A 167 -3.99 21.77 -4.20
CA ALA A 167 -2.68 22.22 -4.65
C ALA A 167 -2.29 21.57 -5.98
N PRO A 168 -1.52 22.27 -6.84
CA PRO A 168 -1.10 21.72 -8.13
C PRO A 168 -0.37 20.38 -8.09
N ARG A 169 0.47 20.20 -7.07
CA ARG A 169 1.18 18.95 -6.83
C ARG A 169 0.25 17.78 -6.48
N SER A 170 -0.90 18.04 -5.86
CA SER A 170 -1.89 17.01 -5.50
C SER A 170 -2.58 16.45 -6.73
N TYR A 171 -3.12 17.30 -7.61
CA TYR A 171 -3.80 16.82 -8.82
C TYR A 171 -2.83 16.25 -9.88
N THR A 172 -1.52 16.53 -9.75
CA THR A 172 -0.49 15.90 -10.58
C THR A 172 -0.41 14.39 -10.36
N ILE A 173 -0.75 13.90 -9.15
CA ILE A 173 -0.84 12.47 -8.85
C ILE A 173 -1.91 11.81 -9.73
N ALA A 174 -3.11 12.39 -9.79
CA ALA A 174 -4.19 11.88 -10.63
C ALA A 174 -3.76 11.74 -12.10
N LEU A 175 -2.99 12.70 -12.64
CA LEU A 175 -2.52 12.64 -14.02
C LEU A 175 -1.43 11.58 -14.27
N GLN A 176 -0.54 11.36 -13.30
CA GLN A 176 0.75 10.72 -13.54
C GLN A 176 1.00 9.42 -12.73
N HIS A 177 0.10 8.99 -11.86
CA HIS A 177 0.32 7.78 -11.02
C HIS A 177 0.47 6.49 -11.84
N HIS A 178 0.08 6.49 -13.11
CA HIS A 178 0.32 5.39 -14.07
C HIS A 178 1.45 5.65 -15.08
N GLU A 179 2.17 6.77 -14.95
CA GLU A 179 3.42 6.98 -15.69
C GLU A 179 4.52 6.11 -15.06
N SER A 180 5.47 5.66 -15.87
CA SER A 180 6.55 4.78 -15.42
C SER A 180 7.91 5.36 -15.76
N TYR A 181 8.91 5.08 -14.94
CA TYR A 181 10.25 5.67 -15.07
C TYR A 181 10.92 5.34 -16.43
N ASP A 182 10.60 4.18 -17.01
CA ASP A 182 11.02 3.73 -18.35
C ASP A 182 10.18 4.32 -19.51
N GLY A 183 9.09 5.03 -19.21
CA GLY A 183 8.21 5.71 -20.17
C GLY A 183 7.23 4.82 -20.92
N VAL A 184 6.99 3.61 -20.43
CA VAL A 184 5.97 2.68 -20.97
C VAL A 184 4.59 2.93 -20.35
N GLY A 185 4.51 3.80 -19.34
CA GLY A 185 3.29 4.22 -18.67
C GLY A 185 2.38 5.11 -19.50
N TYR A 186 1.30 5.57 -18.87
CA TYR A 186 0.24 6.36 -19.51
C TYR A 186 -0.25 7.46 -18.53
N PRO A 187 -0.91 8.53 -19.02
CA PRO A 187 -1.40 8.76 -20.38
C PRO A 187 -0.39 9.41 -21.34
N SER A 188 0.73 9.95 -20.85
CA SER A 188 1.64 10.77 -21.66
C SER A 188 2.95 10.07 -22.01
N GLY A 189 3.26 8.93 -21.38
CA GLY A 189 4.53 8.21 -21.60
C GLY A 189 5.74 8.96 -21.03
N ARG A 190 5.55 9.70 -19.93
CA ARG A 190 6.60 10.50 -19.28
C ARG A 190 7.70 9.60 -18.75
N LYS A 191 8.95 10.07 -18.82
CA LYS A 191 10.13 9.32 -18.37
C LYS A 191 10.83 10.00 -17.21
N ALA A 192 11.34 9.19 -16.30
CA ALA A 192 12.26 9.61 -15.24
C ALA A 192 11.91 10.97 -14.58
N GLY A 193 12.75 11.99 -14.83
CA GLY A 193 12.63 13.33 -14.26
C GLY A 193 11.35 14.09 -14.63
N GLU A 194 10.64 13.68 -15.68
CA GLU A 194 9.39 14.32 -16.14
C GLU A 194 8.18 13.96 -15.28
N ILE A 195 8.30 12.93 -14.44
CA ILE A 195 7.28 12.48 -13.50
C ILE A 195 7.51 13.23 -12.19
N HIS A 196 6.47 13.84 -11.63
CA HIS A 196 6.58 14.54 -10.34
C HIS A 196 6.85 13.54 -9.21
N ILE A 197 7.66 13.92 -8.21
CA ILE A 197 8.04 13.03 -7.10
C ILE A 197 6.84 12.39 -6.40
N PHE A 198 5.74 13.13 -6.23
CA PHE A 198 4.50 12.58 -5.68
C PHE A 198 3.95 11.42 -6.51
N SER A 199 3.97 11.54 -7.83
CA SER A 199 3.46 10.50 -8.73
C SER A 199 4.41 9.30 -8.80
N ARG A 200 5.72 9.51 -8.61
CA ARG A 200 6.70 8.41 -8.47
C ARG A 200 6.47 7.60 -7.18
N ILE A 201 6.12 8.26 -6.08
CA ILE A 201 5.73 7.59 -4.83
C ILE A 201 4.41 6.85 -5.04
N ALA A 202 3.39 7.55 -5.56
CA ALA A 202 2.06 6.99 -5.72
C ALA A 202 2.05 5.78 -6.66
N SER A 203 2.84 5.76 -7.74
CA SER A 203 2.85 4.66 -8.71
C SER A 203 3.31 3.32 -8.12
N ILE A 204 4.36 3.33 -7.28
CA ILE A 204 4.85 2.12 -6.62
C ILE A 204 3.80 1.61 -5.63
N VAL A 205 3.23 2.52 -4.84
CA VAL A 205 2.27 2.20 -3.80
C VAL A 205 0.94 1.71 -4.37
N ASP A 206 0.45 2.34 -5.45
CA ASP A 206 -0.74 1.93 -6.18
C ASP A 206 -0.61 0.49 -6.69
N ILE A 207 0.51 0.17 -7.35
CA ILE A 207 0.77 -1.19 -7.84
C ILE A 207 0.88 -2.17 -6.67
N PHE A 208 1.60 -1.81 -5.59
CA PHE A 208 1.75 -2.68 -4.43
C PHE A 208 0.41 -3.01 -3.78
N ASP A 209 -0.41 -2.00 -3.46
CA ASP A 209 -1.74 -2.21 -2.86
C ASP A 209 -2.64 -3.00 -3.81
N ALA A 210 -2.58 -2.75 -5.12
CA ALA A 210 -3.31 -3.53 -6.11
C ALA A 210 -2.95 -5.02 -6.15
N LEU A 211 -1.74 -5.40 -5.74
CA LEU A 211 -1.27 -6.79 -5.66
C LEU A 211 -1.66 -7.44 -4.34
N THR A 212 -1.63 -6.71 -3.23
CA THR A 212 -1.85 -7.22 -1.86
C THR A 212 -3.29 -7.05 -1.35
N SER A 213 -4.14 -6.33 -2.08
CA SER A 213 -5.58 -6.21 -1.83
C SER A 213 -6.38 -7.34 -2.47
N ASP A 214 -7.39 -7.84 -1.75
CA ASP A 214 -8.33 -8.83 -2.29
C ASP A 214 -9.28 -8.16 -3.29
N ARG A 215 -9.46 -8.78 -4.45
CA ARG A 215 -10.41 -8.32 -5.47
C ARG A 215 -11.38 -9.45 -5.82
N PRO A 216 -12.64 -9.15 -6.21
CA PRO A 216 -13.64 -10.19 -6.48
C PRO A 216 -13.20 -11.28 -7.50
N TYR A 217 -12.23 -10.97 -8.38
CA TYR A 217 -11.72 -11.89 -9.42
C TYR A 217 -10.26 -12.30 -9.25
N LYS A 218 -9.59 -11.85 -8.19
CA LYS A 218 -8.15 -12.08 -8.02
C LYS A 218 -7.83 -12.21 -6.53
N PRO A 219 -7.39 -13.39 -6.05
CA PRO A 219 -6.85 -13.49 -4.71
C PRO A 219 -5.62 -12.59 -4.61
N ARG A 220 -5.45 -11.94 -3.46
CA ARG A 220 -4.26 -11.16 -3.19
C ARG A 220 -2.99 -12.01 -3.31
N TRP A 221 -1.89 -11.35 -3.63
CA TRP A 221 -0.57 -11.95 -3.58
C TRP A 221 0.02 -11.76 -2.18
N SER A 222 0.88 -12.70 -1.76
CA SER A 222 1.73 -12.50 -0.60
C SER A 222 2.65 -11.29 -0.79
N PHE A 223 3.16 -10.75 0.32
CA PHE A 223 4.09 -9.62 0.28
C PHE A 223 5.37 -10.05 -0.43
N HIS A 224 5.91 -11.23 -0.09
CA HIS A 224 7.07 -11.81 -0.75
C HIS A 224 6.90 -11.88 -2.28
N LYS A 225 5.76 -12.39 -2.76
CA LYS A 225 5.46 -12.46 -4.20
C LYS A 225 5.31 -11.07 -4.84
N SER A 226 4.66 -10.15 -4.15
CA SER A 226 4.44 -8.78 -4.63
C SER A 226 5.74 -8.00 -4.74
N ILE A 227 6.61 -8.06 -3.71
CA ILE A 227 7.93 -7.44 -3.73
C ILE A 227 8.82 -8.07 -4.81
N SER A 228 8.84 -9.39 -4.94
CA SER A 228 9.57 -10.09 -6.01
C SER A 228 9.13 -9.62 -7.40
N TYR A 229 7.82 -9.43 -7.61
CA TYR A 229 7.31 -8.88 -8.84
C TYR A 229 7.75 -7.43 -9.07
N LEU A 230 7.62 -6.56 -8.06
CA LEU A 230 8.07 -5.17 -8.16
C LEU A 230 9.57 -5.07 -8.48
N GLN A 231 10.39 -5.94 -7.89
CA GLN A 231 11.82 -6.05 -8.22
C GLN A 231 12.05 -6.47 -9.67
N SER A 232 11.23 -7.38 -10.21
CA SER A 232 11.32 -7.81 -11.62
C SER A 232 11.02 -6.69 -12.62
N ILE A 233 10.22 -5.69 -12.22
CA ILE A 233 9.88 -4.50 -13.02
C ILE A 233 10.54 -3.22 -12.49
N LYS A 234 11.63 -3.31 -11.72
CA LYS A 234 12.25 -2.18 -11.02
C LYS A 234 12.64 -0.99 -11.92
N ASN A 235 12.85 -1.24 -13.21
CA ASN A 235 13.14 -0.21 -14.21
C ASN A 235 11.98 0.77 -14.41
N ARG A 236 10.76 0.42 -13.97
CA ARG A 236 9.58 1.30 -13.97
C ARG A 236 9.56 2.30 -12.83
N PHE A 237 10.49 2.20 -11.88
CA PHE A 237 10.47 2.99 -10.65
C PHE A 237 11.72 3.86 -10.52
N ASP A 238 11.55 4.99 -9.86
CA ASP A 238 12.67 5.78 -9.38
C ASP A 238 13.44 4.96 -8.34
N THR A 239 14.76 4.84 -8.51
CA THR A 239 15.60 4.00 -7.64
C THR A 239 15.61 4.47 -6.18
N GLU A 240 15.60 5.79 -5.95
CA GLU A 240 15.60 6.35 -4.59
C GLU A 240 14.25 6.09 -3.90
N VAL A 241 13.16 6.30 -4.64
CA VAL A 241 11.80 6.05 -4.13
C VAL A 241 11.59 4.56 -3.86
N PHE A 242 12.03 3.68 -4.77
CA PHE A 242 11.92 2.23 -4.60
C PHE A 242 12.74 1.72 -3.41
N GLY A 243 13.95 2.26 -3.19
CA GLY A 243 14.74 1.95 -2.00
C GLY A 243 14.02 2.36 -0.70
N ASN A 244 13.44 3.56 -0.65
CA ASN A 244 12.66 4.00 0.52
C ASN A 244 11.38 3.17 0.73
N PHE A 245 10.72 2.74 -0.34
CA PHE A 245 9.61 1.80 -0.27
C PHE A 245 10.02 0.47 0.40
N LEU A 246 11.16 -0.11 0.01
CA LEU A 246 11.68 -1.33 0.63
C LEU A 246 12.12 -1.13 2.09
N ASN A 247 12.42 0.09 2.52
CA ASN A 247 12.74 0.37 3.93
C ASN A 247 11.50 0.45 4.84
N VAL A 248 10.30 0.51 4.27
CA VAL A 248 9.05 0.64 5.04
C VAL A 248 8.06 -0.51 4.82
N VAL A 249 8.20 -1.24 3.72
CA VAL A 249 7.39 -2.43 3.41
C VAL A 249 8.25 -3.68 3.56
N PRO A 250 7.98 -4.52 4.58
CA PRO A 250 8.72 -5.76 4.78
C PRO A 250 8.39 -6.78 3.69
N THR A 251 9.39 -7.53 3.21
CA THR A 251 9.14 -8.67 2.29
C THR A 251 8.36 -9.78 2.99
N PHE A 252 8.65 -9.99 4.28
CA PHE A 252 8.01 -10.98 5.13
C PHE A 252 7.45 -10.26 6.36
N PRO A 253 6.16 -9.89 6.35
CA PRO A 253 5.52 -9.29 7.51
C PRO A 253 5.63 -10.18 8.76
N VAL A 254 5.57 -9.59 9.94
CA VAL A 254 5.38 -10.35 11.18
C VAL A 254 4.15 -11.25 11.05
N GLY A 255 4.23 -12.44 11.63
CA GLY A 255 3.24 -13.50 11.48
C GLY A 255 3.42 -14.37 10.23
N THR A 256 4.32 -14.01 9.30
CA THR A 256 4.57 -14.83 8.10
C THR A 256 5.35 -16.09 8.47
N GLU A 257 4.79 -17.27 8.18
CA GLU A 257 5.56 -18.52 8.18
C GLU A 257 6.52 -18.56 6.99
N VAL A 258 7.78 -18.87 7.28
CA VAL A 258 8.87 -18.88 6.30
C VAL A 258 9.68 -20.16 6.42
N LYS A 259 10.15 -20.66 5.27
CA LYS A 259 11.11 -21.76 5.22
C LYS A 259 12.52 -21.23 5.00
N LEU A 260 13.47 -21.73 5.79
CA LEU A 260 14.87 -21.38 5.72
C LEU A 260 15.67 -22.34 4.83
N SER A 261 16.85 -21.90 4.39
CA SER A 261 17.80 -22.71 3.61
C SER A 261 18.30 -23.96 4.34
N THR A 262 18.13 -24.03 5.66
CA THR A 262 18.38 -25.22 6.49
C THR A 262 17.30 -26.29 6.37
N GLY A 263 16.15 -25.95 5.77
CA GLY A 263 14.95 -26.79 5.73
C GLY A 263 13.98 -26.55 6.89
N GLU A 264 14.39 -25.76 7.88
CA GLU A 264 13.57 -25.42 9.05
C GLU A 264 12.45 -24.45 8.68
N ILE A 265 11.37 -24.48 9.46
CA ILE A 265 10.24 -23.57 9.30
C ILE A 265 10.10 -22.76 10.57
N GLY A 266 10.00 -21.45 10.41
CA GLY A 266 9.78 -20.51 11.49
C GLY A 266 8.76 -19.44 11.12
N ILE A 267 8.44 -18.60 12.09
CA ILE A 267 7.55 -17.46 11.94
C ILE A 267 8.34 -16.16 12.14
N VAL A 268 8.12 -15.17 11.29
CA VAL A 268 8.65 -13.82 11.51
C VAL A 268 7.96 -13.24 12.73
N PHE A 269 8.71 -12.87 13.77
CA PHE A 269 8.13 -12.32 15.01
C PHE A 269 8.58 -10.87 15.28
N ALA A 270 9.69 -10.42 14.68
CA ALA A 270 10.18 -9.05 14.80
C ALA A 270 11.03 -8.63 13.59
N TYR A 271 11.22 -7.32 13.42
CA TYR A 271 12.12 -6.76 12.40
C TYR A 271 13.38 -6.19 13.03
N ASN A 272 14.48 -6.21 12.27
CA ASN A 272 15.67 -5.45 12.61
C ASN A 272 15.56 -4.02 12.08
N PHE A 273 15.83 -3.02 12.92
CA PHE A 273 15.89 -1.64 12.49
C PHE A 273 17.35 -1.17 12.36
N PRO A 274 17.71 -0.44 11.29
CA PRO A 274 16.83 0.04 10.22
C PRO A 274 16.57 -0.95 9.07
N ASN A 275 17.22 -2.14 9.06
CA ASN A 275 17.13 -3.10 7.95
C ASN A 275 16.01 -4.14 8.13
N ILE A 276 14.79 -3.77 7.75
CA ILE A 276 13.58 -4.59 7.96
C ILE A 276 13.51 -5.83 7.04
N GLN A 277 14.40 -5.92 6.05
CA GLN A 277 14.43 -7.03 5.08
C GLN A 277 15.16 -8.27 5.61
N GLU A 278 15.87 -8.13 6.71
CA GLU A 278 16.53 -9.22 7.44
C GLU A 278 15.81 -9.37 8.77
N PRO A 279 14.64 -10.04 8.85
CA PRO A 279 13.85 -10.10 10.07
C PRO A 279 14.44 -11.06 11.11
N GLN A 280 13.82 -11.10 12.29
CA GLN A 280 14.04 -12.13 13.30
C GLN A 280 12.95 -13.20 13.22
N ILE A 281 13.35 -14.46 13.31
CA ILE A 281 12.50 -15.63 13.04
C ILE A 281 12.53 -16.56 14.25
N ARG A 282 11.36 -16.98 14.70
CA ARG A 282 11.20 -18.01 15.74
C ARG A 282 10.98 -19.36 15.07
N ILE A 283 11.86 -20.33 15.31
CA ILE A 283 11.81 -21.64 14.67
C ILE A 283 10.77 -22.52 15.37
N LEU A 284 9.84 -23.06 14.56
CA LEU A 284 8.71 -23.85 15.02
C LEU A 284 8.81 -25.32 14.57
N LYS A 285 9.52 -25.60 13.47
CA LYS A 285 9.70 -26.95 12.93
C LYS A 285 11.16 -27.18 12.56
N ASP A 286 11.66 -28.37 12.90
CA ASP A 286 13.01 -28.79 12.51
C ASP A 286 13.15 -29.05 11.00
N ASN A 287 14.37 -29.31 10.54
CA ASN A 287 14.66 -29.59 9.12
C ASN A 287 14.03 -30.89 8.57
N LYS A 288 13.39 -31.70 9.43
CA LYS A 288 12.61 -32.89 9.05
C LYS A 288 11.11 -32.60 9.03
N GLY A 289 10.70 -31.36 9.27
CA GLY A 289 9.31 -30.92 9.32
C GLY A 289 8.58 -31.36 10.59
N ARG A 290 9.30 -31.78 11.65
CA ARG A 290 8.68 -32.09 12.94
C ARG A 290 8.42 -30.80 13.70
N ASN A 291 7.20 -30.62 14.20
CA ASN A 291 6.88 -29.53 15.12
C ASN A 291 7.73 -29.66 16.38
N LEU A 292 8.40 -28.58 16.74
CA LEU A 292 9.10 -28.46 18.01
C LEU A 292 8.08 -28.19 19.13
N PRO A 293 8.27 -28.75 20.33
CA PRO A 293 7.53 -28.30 21.50
C PRO A 293 7.93 -26.86 21.85
N LYS A 294 7.06 -26.12 22.54
CA LYS A 294 7.22 -24.68 22.81
C LYS A 294 8.51 -24.36 23.58
N GLU A 295 8.95 -25.25 24.46
CA GLU A 295 10.17 -25.14 25.24
C GLU A 295 11.44 -25.28 24.40
N GLU A 296 11.32 -25.81 23.18
CA GLU A 296 12.43 -26.00 22.22
C GLU A 296 12.44 -24.94 21.11
N PHE A 297 11.52 -23.98 21.12
CA PHE A 297 11.60 -22.85 20.20
C PHE A 297 12.86 -22.04 20.47
N TYR A 298 13.48 -21.63 19.37
CA TYR A 298 14.65 -20.77 19.42
C TYR A 298 14.55 -19.72 18.31
N GLU A 299 15.20 -18.59 18.55
CA GLU A 299 15.11 -17.42 17.70
C GLU A 299 16.39 -17.25 16.90
N VAL A 300 16.23 -16.86 15.64
CA VAL A 300 17.34 -16.61 14.72
C VAL A 300 17.20 -15.23 14.14
N ASN A 301 18.26 -14.44 14.26
CA ASN A 301 18.38 -13.16 13.60
C ASN A 301 19.03 -13.34 12.22
N ILE A 302 18.29 -13.05 11.15
CA ILE A 302 18.82 -13.17 9.76
C ILE A 302 20.01 -12.23 9.54
N ALA A 303 19.99 -11.02 10.13
CA ALA A 303 21.07 -10.05 9.97
C ALA A 303 22.41 -10.53 10.55
N GLU A 304 22.35 -11.36 11.60
CA GLU A 304 23.53 -11.93 12.26
C GLU A 304 24.03 -13.22 11.59
N ASN A 305 23.24 -13.81 10.69
CA ASN A 305 23.50 -15.10 10.07
C ASN A 305 23.40 -15.04 8.54
N PRO A 306 24.37 -14.42 7.83
CA PRO A 306 24.27 -14.17 6.38
C PRO A 306 24.20 -15.43 5.50
N ALA A 307 24.57 -16.59 6.02
CA ALA A 307 24.46 -17.88 5.33
C ALA A 307 23.03 -18.44 5.35
N LEU A 308 22.19 -17.94 6.25
CA LEU A 308 20.81 -18.36 6.40
C LEU A 308 19.94 -17.50 5.48
N ILE A 309 19.19 -18.16 4.59
CA ILE A 309 18.37 -17.50 3.58
C ILE A 309 16.92 -17.92 3.81
N ILE A 310 15.99 -16.95 3.75
CA ILE A 310 14.57 -17.25 3.65
C ILE A 310 14.29 -17.70 2.21
N GLU A 311 13.97 -18.98 2.00
CA GLU A 311 13.72 -19.53 0.66
C GLU A 311 12.38 -19.04 0.08
N TYR A 312 11.33 -19.11 0.89
CA TYR A 312 9.97 -18.68 0.52
C TYR A 312 9.07 -18.55 1.76
N ALA A 313 8.02 -17.74 1.60
CA ALA A 313 6.89 -17.67 2.53
C ALA A 313 5.89 -18.81 2.25
N LEU A 314 5.24 -19.31 3.30
CA LEU A 314 4.29 -20.43 3.28
C LEU A 314 2.81 -19.96 3.22
N ASP A 315 2.59 -18.68 2.97
CA ASP A 315 1.29 -17.98 2.99
C ASP A 315 0.44 -18.11 1.71
#